data_AF-A0A5S9WP63-F1
#
_entry.id   AF-A0A5S9WP63-F1
#
_cell.length_a   1.000
_cell.length_b   1.000
_cell.length_c   1.000
_cell.angle_alpha   90.00
_cell.angle_beta   90.00
_cell.angle_gamma   90.00
#
_symmetry.space_group_name_H-M   'P 1'
#
loop_
_entity.id
_entity.type
_entity.pdbx_description
1 polymer ?
#
loop_
_entity_poly.entity_id
_entity_poly.type
_entity_poly.pdbx_seq_one_letter_code
_entity_poly.pdbx_strand_id
1 'polypeptide(L)'
;MPGRVYLCYEVGSFPVNLIPPHIRWDEKKEPMYTRHEECVMMRRQVKKSKGFDIDFTQFRSVFNYRPVDLDDLDYKEYSLATETTTELLKRLSQNSLKNYNSELFTEYEFLKVVKANTYMCTGPGRMYFITFEVRDPYDNLLKLFQTRVRHDYDVTDYYILCRPKPYQKVKCVGSSKTHKSLA
;
A
#
# COMPACT_ATOMS: atom_id res chain seq x y z
N MET A 1 -30.26 -14.69 -9.17
CA MET A 1 -28.87 -14.63 -8.68
C MET A 1 -28.15 -13.57 -9.51
N PRO A 2 -27.81 -12.38 -8.97
CA PRO A 2 -27.16 -11.35 -9.78
C PRO A 2 -25.66 -11.69 -9.94
N GLY A 3 -25.21 -11.80 -11.19
CA GLY A 3 -23.85 -12.19 -11.56
C GLY A 3 -22.80 -11.17 -11.16
N ARG A 4 -21.63 -11.67 -10.73
CA ARG A 4 -20.44 -10.84 -10.45
C ARG A 4 -19.86 -10.32 -11.76
N VAL A 5 -19.79 -9.00 -11.92
CA VAL A 5 -19.12 -8.35 -13.05
C VAL A 5 -17.71 -7.97 -12.61
N TYR A 6 -16.70 -8.55 -13.25
CA TYR A 6 -15.29 -8.23 -13.01
C TYR A 6 -14.87 -7.06 -13.90
N LEU A 7 -14.05 -6.17 -13.34
CA LEU A 7 -13.53 -4.99 -14.03
C LEU A 7 -12.01 -5.12 -14.18
N CYS A 8 -11.56 -5.32 -15.41
CA CYS A 8 -10.15 -5.36 -15.77
C CYS A 8 -9.63 -3.95 -16.04
N TYR A 9 -8.69 -3.38 -15.27
CA TYR A 9 -8.11 -2.06 -15.56
C TYR A 9 -6.60 -1.93 -15.30
N GLU A 10 -5.98 -1.00 -16.03
CA GLU A 10 -4.55 -0.66 -15.99
C GLU A 10 -4.09 -0.12 -14.63
N VAL A 11 -2.80 -0.29 -14.35
CA VAL A 11 -2.13 0.07 -13.09
C VAL A 11 -2.29 1.57 -12.82
N GLY A 12 -3.24 1.92 -11.96
CA GLY A 12 -3.46 3.29 -11.48
C GLY A 12 -4.52 4.11 -12.22
N SER A 13 -5.32 3.52 -13.12
CA SER A 13 -6.44 4.22 -13.77
C SER A 13 -7.79 3.93 -13.09
N PHE A 14 -8.55 4.97 -12.78
CA PHE A 14 -9.99 4.89 -12.48
C PHE A 14 -10.78 5.01 -13.80
N PRO A 15 -11.89 4.28 -13.98
CA PRO A 15 -12.69 4.38 -15.20
C PRO A 15 -13.19 5.80 -15.43
N VAL A 16 -13.09 6.26 -16.68
CA VAL A 16 -13.52 7.60 -17.10
C VAL A 16 -15.04 7.70 -17.14
N ASN A 17 -15.75 6.58 -17.39
CA ASN A 17 -17.19 6.56 -17.70
C ASN A 17 -18.04 5.59 -16.85
N LEU A 18 -17.49 4.93 -15.83
CA LEU A 18 -18.28 4.15 -14.87
C LEU A 18 -18.19 4.80 -13.50
N ILE A 19 -19.30 5.33 -13.00
CA ILE A 19 -19.48 5.59 -11.58
C ILE A 19 -19.58 4.21 -10.92
N PRO A 20 -18.60 3.75 -10.12
CA PRO A 20 -18.73 2.46 -9.45
C PRO A 20 -20.00 2.47 -8.58
N PRO A 21 -20.74 1.34 -8.48
CA PRO A 21 -21.78 1.22 -7.48
C PRO A 21 -21.14 1.47 -6.11
N HIS A 22 -21.57 2.54 -5.44
CA HIS A 22 -21.04 2.99 -4.15
C HIS A 22 -22.01 2.49 -3.09
N ILE A 23 -21.49 1.75 -2.13
CA ILE A 23 -22.18 1.51 -0.86
C ILE A 23 -21.82 2.71 0.02
N ARG A 24 -22.80 3.32 0.70
CA ARG A 24 -22.54 4.41 1.65
C ARG A 24 -22.09 3.79 2.97
N TRP A 25 -20.94 4.22 3.49
CA TRP A 25 -20.44 3.73 4.78
C TRP A 25 -21.35 4.15 5.95
N ASP A 26 -21.92 5.35 5.87
CA ASP A 26 -22.84 5.88 6.88
C ASP A 26 -23.93 6.74 6.21
N GLU A 27 -25.16 6.26 6.23
CA GLU A 27 -26.32 6.99 5.72
C GLU A 27 -26.73 8.15 6.64
N LYS A 28 -26.38 8.08 7.94
CA LYS A 28 -26.77 9.04 8.97
C LYS A 28 -25.88 10.29 9.02
N LYS A 29 -24.68 10.26 8.44
CA LYS A 29 -23.85 11.44 8.25
C LYS A 29 -24.35 12.28 7.08
N GLU A 30 -24.57 13.57 7.30
CA GLU A 30 -24.83 14.54 6.22
C GLU A 30 -23.65 14.53 5.21
N PRO A 31 -23.93 14.54 3.89
CA PRO A 31 -22.85 14.56 2.89
C PRO A 31 -22.15 15.91 2.91
N MET A 32 -20.85 15.91 3.24
CA MET A 32 -19.99 17.09 3.08
C MET A 32 -19.74 17.43 1.61
N TYR A 33 -19.80 16.42 0.73
CA TYR A 33 -19.48 16.53 -0.68
C TYR A 33 -20.46 15.71 -1.52
N THR A 34 -20.67 16.15 -2.76
CA THR A 34 -21.35 15.35 -3.78
C THR A 34 -20.49 14.15 -4.17
N ARG A 35 -21.11 13.10 -4.74
CA ARG A 35 -20.39 11.92 -5.24
C ARG A 35 -19.29 12.29 -6.25
N HIS A 36 -19.54 13.28 -7.11
CA HIS A 36 -18.57 13.70 -8.11
C HIS A 36 -17.34 14.33 -7.45
N GLU A 37 -17.54 15.18 -6.44
CA GLU A 37 -16.46 15.80 -5.68
C GLU A 37 -15.65 14.75 -4.92
N GLU A 38 -16.29 13.77 -4.27
CA GLU A 38 -15.61 12.62 -3.65
C GLU A 38 -14.71 11.88 -4.65
N CYS A 39 -15.22 11.56 -5.85
CA CYS A 39 -14.44 10.95 -6.92
C CYS A 39 -13.23 11.80 -7.34
N VAL A 40 -13.41 13.11 -7.50
CA VAL A 40 -12.33 14.03 -7.87
C VAL A 40 -11.28 14.10 -6.77
N MET A 41 -11.69 14.17 -5.51
CA MET A 41 -10.78 14.18 -4.36
C MET A 41 -10.01 12.87 -4.24
N MET A 42 -10.67 11.71 -4.33
CA MET A 42 -10.01 10.40 -4.32
C MET A 42 -8.95 10.30 -5.42
N ARG A 43 -9.28 10.69 -6.66
CA ARG A 43 -8.33 10.72 -7.79
C ARG A 43 -7.13 11.63 -7.51
N ARG A 44 -7.37 12.83 -6.96
CA ARG A 44 -6.30 13.77 -6.58
C ARG A 44 -5.38 13.17 -5.53
N GLN A 45 -5.93 12.56 -4.48
CA GLN A 45 -5.15 11.94 -3.42
C GLN A 45 -4.33 10.76 -3.94
N VAL A 46 -4.95 9.82 -4.68
CA VAL A 46 -4.26 8.68 -5.31
C VAL A 46 -3.13 9.15 -6.22
N LYS A 47 -3.37 10.15 -7.08
CA LYS A 47 -2.34 10.68 -7.99
C LYS A 47 -1.19 11.32 -7.22
N LYS A 48 -1.50 12.13 -6.20
CA LYS A 48 -0.50 12.85 -5.38
C LYS A 48 0.37 11.88 -4.59
N SER A 49 -0.24 10.89 -3.94
CA SER A 49 0.47 9.96 -3.08
C SER A 49 0.95 8.70 -3.79
N LYS A 50 0.61 8.51 -5.08
CA LYS A 50 0.73 7.23 -5.79
C LYS A 50 0.04 6.06 -5.06
N GLY A 51 -1.10 6.32 -4.40
CA GLY A 51 -1.91 5.32 -3.69
C GLY A 51 -1.57 5.09 -2.21
N PHE A 52 -0.48 5.67 -1.68
CA PHE A 52 -0.04 5.41 -0.29
C PHE A 52 -0.73 6.24 0.80
N ASP A 53 -1.09 7.49 0.52
CA ASP A 53 -1.61 8.45 1.50
C ASP A 53 -2.98 8.93 1.01
N ILE A 54 -4.03 8.30 1.54
CA ILE A 54 -5.44 8.60 1.24
C ILE A 54 -6.15 8.79 2.59
N ASP A 55 -6.87 9.88 2.73
CA ASP A 55 -7.73 10.16 3.87
C ASP A 55 -9.14 9.64 3.58
N PHE A 56 -9.39 8.40 3.99
CA PHE A 56 -10.68 7.74 3.77
C PHE A 56 -11.83 8.35 4.59
N THR A 57 -11.53 9.15 5.63
CA THR A 57 -12.55 9.76 6.48
C THR A 57 -13.36 10.84 5.75
N GLN A 58 -12.82 11.36 4.63
CA GLN A 58 -13.47 12.35 3.77
C GLN A 58 -14.54 11.75 2.86
N PHE A 59 -14.63 10.42 2.77
CA PHE A 59 -15.47 9.74 1.80
C PHE A 59 -16.59 8.95 2.46
N ARG A 60 -17.82 9.17 1.98
CA ARG A 60 -18.96 8.28 2.28
C ARG A 60 -19.04 7.12 1.30
N SER A 61 -18.59 7.35 0.06
CA SER A 61 -18.60 6.34 -1.00
C SER A 61 -17.51 5.28 -0.75
N VAL A 62 -17.87 4.00 -0.89
CA VAL A 62 -16.89 2.91 -0.94
C VAL A 62 -16.23 2.88 -2.32
N PHE A 63 -14.90 3.04 -2.35
CA PHE A 63 -14.08 2.93 -3.56
C PHE A 63 -13.40 1.57 -3.67
N ASN A 64 -12.81 1.28 -4.84
CA ASN A 64 -11.93 0.11 -5.02
C ASN A 64 -10.68 0.21 -4.13
N TYR A 65 -10.16 1.43 -3.94
CA TYR A 65 -9.15 1.70 -2.93
C TYR A 65 -9.76 1.61 -1.54
N ARG A 66 -9.15 0.80 -0.68
CA ARG A 66 -9.56 0.63 0.72
C ARG A 66 -8.34 0.67 1.63
N PRO A 67 -8.48 1.20 2.86
CA PRO A 67 -7.47 0.97 3.88
C PRO A 67 -7.46 -0.53 4.22
N VAL A 68 -6.28 -1.07 4.49
CA VAL A 68 -6.16 -2.39 5.10
C VAL A 68 -6.26 -2.19 6.61
N ASP A 69 -7.21 -2.87 7.24
CA ASP A 69 -7.30 -2.92 8.68
C ASP A 69 -6.15 -3.78 9.21
N LEU A 70 -5.31 -3.20 10.08
CA LEU A 70 -4.18 -3.89 10.69
C LEU A 70 -4.56 -4.57 12.02
N ASP A 71 -5.71 -4.20 12.59
CA ASP A 71 -6.20 -4.69 13.88
C ASP A 71 -7.25 -5.81 13.68
N ASP A 72 -7.95 -5.85 12.53
CA ASP A 72 -8.83 -6.94 12.14
C ASP A 72 -8.05 -8.10 11.47
N LEU A 73 -7.37 -8.85 12.32
CA LEU A 73 -6.45 -9.95 11.95
C LEU A 73 -7.15 -11.27 11.62
N ASP A 74 -8.46 -11.39 11.88
CA ASP A 74 -9.26 -12.62 11.69
C ASP A 74 -10.09 -12.61 10.40
N TYR A 75 -10.03 -11.53 9.62
CA TYR A 75 -10.79 -11.43 8.39
C TYR A 75 -10.16 -12.25 7.25
N LYS A 76 -10.35 -13.58 7.30
CA LYS A 76 -10.08 -14.55 6.22
C LYS A 76 -11.01 -14.37 5.02
N GLU A 77 -11.45 -13.16 4.70
CA GLU A 77 -12.35 -12.97 3.55
C GLU A 77 -11.61 -13.35 2.23
N TYR A 78 -10.28 -13.45 2.23
CA TYR A 78 -9.51 -13.58 1.00
C TYR A 78 -8.23 -14.44 1.05
N SER A 79 -8.04 -15.32 2.04
CA SER A 79 -6.84 -16.17 2.09
C SER A 79 -7.15 -17.59 1.55
N LEU A 80 -6.60 -17.90 0.38
CA LEU A 80 -6.31 -19.30 -0.02
C LEU A 80 -5.01 -19.78 0.67
N ALA A 81 -4.17 -18.84 1.12
CA ALA A 81 -2.92 -19.08 1.82
C ALA A 81 -3.12 -19.08 3.35
N THR A 82 -2.34 -19.87 4.07
CA THR A 82 -2.39 -20.04 5.53
C THR A 82 -1.93 -18.82 6.34
N GLU A 83 -1.53 -17.72 5.69
CA GLU A 83 -1.00 -16.51 6.33
C GLU A 83 -2.10 -15.49 6.65
N THR A 84 -1.97 -14.83 7.80
CA THR A 84 -2.78 -13.68 8.20
C THR A 84 -2.44 -12.46 7.33
N THR A 85 -3.33 -11.46 7.29
CA THR A 85 -3.08 -10.18 6.59
C THR A 85 -1.78 -9.53 7.05
N THR A 86 -1.48 -9.59 8.35
CA THR A 86 -0.24 -9.01 8.91
C THR A 86 1.00 -9.78 8.46
N GLU A 87 0.95 -11.10 8.42
CA GLU A 87 2.05 -11.92 7.90
C GLU A 87 2.29 -11.65 6.41
N LEU A 88 1.23 -11.56 5.62
CA LEU A 88 1.31 -11.17 4.21
C LEU A 88 1.99 -9.80 4.06
N LEU A 89 1.49 -8.75 4.71
CA LEU A 89 2.05 -7.41 4.57
C LEU A 89 3.50 -7.33 5.04
N LYS A 90 3.86 -8.05 6.12
CA LYS A 90 5.24 -8.18 6.60
C LYS A 90 6.13 -8.82 5.54
N ARG A 91 5.72 -9.97 5.01
CA ARG A 91 6.46 -10.72 3.98
C ARG A 91 6.67 -9.89 2.71
N LEU A 92 5.62 -9.26 2.20
CA LEU A 92 5.69 -8.39 1.03
C LEU A 92 6.66 -7.21 1.25
N SER A 93 6.64 -6.61 2.44
CA SER A 93 7.54 -5.51 2.79
C SER A 93 9.00 -5.95 2.89
N GLN A 94 9.26 -7.08 3.57
CA GLN A 94 10.60 -7.64 3.72
C GLN A 94 11.22 -8.03 2.37
N ASN A 95 10.46 -8.68 1.49
CA ASN A 95 10.95 -9.06 0.17
C ASN A 95 11.20 -7.84 -0.72
N SER A 96 10.32 -6.83 -0.65
CA SER A 96 10.54 -5.56 -1.35
C SER A 96 11.82 -4.86 -0.87
N LEU A 97 12.06 -4.85 0.44
CA LEU A 97 13.25 -4.23 1.04
C LEU A 97 14.51 -5.03 0.69
N LYS A 98 14.44 -6.36 0.69
CA LYS A 98 15.54 -7.24 0.29
C LYS A 98 15.97 -6.97 -1.15
N ASN A 99 15.01 -6.85 -2.07
CA ASN A 99 15.30 -6.51 -3.46
C ASN A 99 15.95 -5.12 -3.57
N TYR A 100 15.38 -4.12 -2.89
CA TYR A 100 15.95 -2.76 -2.84
C TYR A 100 17.39 -2.74 -2.31
N ASN A 101 17.63 -3.44 -1.20
CA ASN A 101 18.95 -3.58 -0.58
C ASN A 101 19.95 -4.23 -1.53
N SER A 102 19.54 -5.29 -2.22
CA SER A 102 20.38 -5.98 -3.19
C SER A 102 20.69 -5.10 -4.40
N GLU A 103 19.71 -4.37 -4.92
CA GLU A 103 19.85 -3.55 -6.13
C GLU A 103 20.70 -2.30 -5.90
N LEU A 104 20.61 -1.71 -4.70
CA LEU A 104 21.26 -0.44 -4.36
C LEU A 104 22.41 -0.58 -3.36
N PHE A 105 22.82 -1.82 -3.05
CA PHE A 105 23.89 -2.13 -2.09
C PHE A 105 23.67 -1.46 -0.72
N THR A 106 22.45 -1.55 -0.20
CA THR A 106 22.08 -1.04 1.12
C THR A 106 21.73 -2.18 2.09
N GLU A 107 21.70 -1.88 3.38
CA GLU A 107 21.52 -2.86 4.47
C GLU A 107 20.42 -2.42 5.45
N TYR A 108 19.36 -1.78 4.95
CA TYR A 108 18.22 -1.40 5.78
C TYR A 108 17.56 -2.63 6.41
N GLU A 109 17.24 -2.55 7.70
CA GLU A 109 16.54 -3.60 8.44
C GLU A 109 15.05 -3.29 8.53
N PHE A 110 14.18 -4.23 8.17
CA PHE A 110 12.74 -4.09 8.33
C PHE A 110 12.33 -4.13 9.81
N LEU A 111 11.42 -3.24 10.23
CA LEU A 111 10.89 -3.22 11.60
C LEU A 111 9.41 -3.61 11.66
N LYS A 112 8.51 -2.77 11.14
CA LYS A 112 7.07 -3.01 11.17
C LYS A 112 6.32 -2.32 10.04
N VAL A 113 5.15 -2.84 9.71
CA VAL A 113 4.18 -2.14 8.84
C VAL A 113 3.50 -1.04 9.67
N VAL A 114 3.37 0.15 9.07
CA VAL A 114 2.71 1.32 9.70
C VAL A 114 1.29 1.48 9.20
N LYS A 115 1.09 1.30 7.89
CA LYS A 115 -0.23 1.34 7.24
C LYS A 115 -0.16 0.69 5.88
N ALA A 116 -1.30 0.23 5.38
CA ALA A 116 -1.43 -0.23 4.00
C ALA A 116 -2.77 0.18 3.40
N ASN A 117 -2.77 0.39 2.09
CA ASN A 117 -3.98 0.45 1.28
C ASN A 117 -3.98 -0.68 0.27
N THR A 118 -5.16 -1.09 -0.18
CA THR A 118 -5.31 -2.11 -1.21
C THR A 118 -6.36 -1.72 -2.24
N TYR A 119 -6.26 -2.26 -3.45
CA TYR A 119 -7.37 -2.28 -4.40
C TYR A 119 -7.36 -3.58 -5.23
N MET A 120 -8.54 -3.98 -5.71
CA MET A 120 -8.71 -5.16 -6.57
C MET A 120 -8.27 -4.87 -8.00
N CYS A 121 -7.37 -5.70 -8.52
CA CYS A 121 -6.92 -5.64 -9.91
C CYS A 121 -7.75 -6.56 -10.80
N THR A 122 -7.50 -6.45 -12.10
CA THR A 122 -7.87 -7.46 -13.09
C THR A 122 -7.42 -8.86 -12.67
N GLY A 123 -8.32 -9.84 -12.69
CA GLY A 123 -8.01 -11.24 -12.35
C GLY A 123 -7.95 -11.49 -10.83
N PRO A 124 -7.21 -12.51 -10.35
CA PRO A 124 -7.10 -12.82 -8.92
C PRO A 124 -6.09 -11.91 -8.20
N GLY A 125 -5.76 -10.75 -8.76
CA GLY A 125 -4.71 -9.88 -8.24
C GLY A 125 -5.20 -8.81 -7.28
N ARG A 126 -4.42 -8.54 -6.22
CA ARG A 126 -4.56 -7.36 -5.38
C ARG A 126 -3.31 -6.52 -5.43
N MET A 127 -3.49 -5.20 -5.51
CA MET A 127 -2.39 -4.25 -5.38
C MET A 127 -2.33 -3.73 -3.95
N TYR A 128 -1.19 -3.90 -3.31
CA TYR A 128 -0.90 -3.40 -1.99
C TYR A 128 0.02 -2.17 -2.06
N PHE A 129 -0.29 -1.17 -1.24
CA PHE A 129 0.45 0.07 -1.05
C PHE A 129 0.84 0.16 0.41
N ILE A 130 2.03 -0.33 0.74
CA ILE A 130 2.44 -0.55 2.12
C ILE A 130 3.45 0.52 2.51
N THR A 131 3.21 1.21 3.64
CA THR A 131 4.21 2.05 4.30
C THR A 131 4.73 1.31 5.53
N PHE A 132 6.04 1.19 5.66
CA PHE A 132 6.68 0.43 6.73
C PHE A 132 7.91 1.17 7.28
N GLU A 133 8.27 0.85 8.52
CA GLU A 133 9.46 1.35 9.20
C GLU A 133 10.66 0.44 8.92
N VAL A 134 11.81 1.08 8.74
CA VAL A 134 13.12 0.43 8.67
C VAL A 134 14.11 1.09 9.61
N ARG A 135 15.13 0.35 10.03
CA ARG A 135 16.33 0.89 10.68
C ARG A 135 17.40 1.10 9.62
N ASP A 136 17.98 2.29 9.57
CA ASP A 136 19.15 2.55 8.72
C ASP A 136 20.43 2.18 9.46
N PRO A 137 21.30 1.33 8.89
CA PRO A 137 22.56 0.94 9.51
C PRO A 137 23.54 2.12 9.73
N TYR A 138 23.35 3.24 9.03
CA TYR A 138 24.25 4.40 9.12
C TYR A 138 24.14 5.17 10.45
N ASP A 139 22.92 5.42 10.90
CA ASP A 139 22.62 6.25 12.07
C ASP A 139 21.71 5.55 13.10
N ASN A 140 21.29 4.31 12.82
CA ASN A 140 20.33 3.54 13.60
C ASN A 140 18.97 4.24 13.79
N LEU A 141 18.67 5.27 12.99
CA LEU A 141 17.41 5.99 13.07
C LEU A 141 16.31 5.27 12.29
N LEU A 142 15.08 5.43 12.78
CA LEU A 142 13.87 4.96 12.12
C LEU A 142 13.61 5.78 10.85
N LYS A 143 13.36 5.08 9.74
CA LYS A 143 13.02 5.69 8.44
C LYS A 143 11.79 5.03 7.87
N LEU A 144 11.03 5.78 7.09
CA LEU A 144 9.82 5.25 6.44
C LEU A 144 10.14 4.85 5.02
N PHE A 145 9.71 3.65 4.65
CA PHE A 145 9.75 3.13 3.30
C PHE A 145 8.33 2.88 2.80
N GLN A 146 8.21 2.83 1.49
CA GLN A 146 6.97 2.59 0.76
C GLN A 146 7.22 1.49 -0.27
N THR A 147 6.38 0.45 -0.27
CA THR A 147 6.38 -0.57 -1.32
C THR A 147 5.02 -0.70 -2.00
N ARG A 148 5.06 -0.94 -3.31
CA ARG A 148 3.89 -1.28 -4.12
C ARG A 148 4.09 -2.68 -4.69
N VAL A 149 3.18 -3.59 -4.35
CA VAL A 149 3.27 -5.00 -4.73
C VAL A 149 1.94 -5.47 -5.29
N ARG A 150 1.98 -6.18 -6.42
CA ARG A 150 0.82 -6.96 -6.89
C ARG A 150 0.95 -8.37 -6.34
N HIS A 151 -0.01 -8.78 -5.53
CA HIS A 151 -0.12 -10.13 -5.02
C HIS A 151 -1.22 -10.84 -5.80
N ASP A 152 -0.84 -11.83 -6.61
CA ASP A 152 -1.79 -12.70 -7.32
C ASP A 152 -1.91 -14.00 -6.53
N TYR A 153 -3.13 -14.30 -6.05
CA TYR A 153 -3.41 -15.48 -5.23
C TYR A 153 -2.87 -16.75 -5.89
N ASP A 154 -2.13 -17.57 -5.13
CA ASP A 154 -1.57 -18.87 -5.51
C ASP A 154 -0.63 -18.88 -6.73
N VAL A 155 -0.21 -17.70 -7.23
CA VAL A 155 0.70 -17.60 -8.37
C VAL A 155 2.03 -17.00 -7.97
N THR A 156 2.09 -15.68 -7.75
CA THR A 156 3.35 -14.94 -7.62
C THR A 156 3.11 -13.53 -7.07
N ASP A 157 4.10 -13.01 -6.35
CA ASP A 157 4.19 -11.60 -5.99
C ASP A 157 5.03 -10.83 -7.01
N TYR A 158 4.48 -9.75 -7.55
CA TYR A 158 5.20 -8.82 -8.41
C TYR A 158 5.57 -7.55 -7.63
N TYR A 159 6.86 -7.41 -7.34
CA TYR A 159 7.43 -6.28 -6.61
C TYR A 159 7.67 -5.10 -7.58
N ILE A 160 6.78 -4.11 -7.56
CA ILE A 160 6.75 -3.04 -8.58
C ILE A 160 7.56 -1.81 -8.16
N LEU A 161 7.59 -1.50 -6.87
CA LEU A 161 8.27 -0.32 -6.34
C LEU A 161 8.68 -0.58 -4.91
N CYS A 162 9.90 -0.25 -4.53
CA CYS A 162 10.32 -0.07 -3.15
C CYS A 162 11.19 1.19 -3.06
N ARG A 163 10.94 2.06 -2.09
CA ARG A 163 11.71 3.30 -1.92
C ARG A 163 11.53 3.92 -0.53
N PRO A 164 12.43 4.81 -0.09
CA PRO A 164 12.15 5.75 0.98
C PRO A 164 10.86 6.52 0.73
N LYS A 165 10.06 6.73 1.79
CA LYS A 165 8.90 7.61 1.74
C LYS A 165 9.35 9.02 1.29
N PRO A 166 8.74 9.60 0.25
CA PRO A 166 9.08 10.94 -0.20
C PRO A 166 8.86 11.99 0.91
N TYR A 167 9.67 13.04 0.92
CA TYR A 167 9.54 14.20 1.81
C TYR A 167 9.62 13.90 3.31
N GLN A 168 10.19 12.76 3.72
CA GLN A 168 10.53 12.53 5.12
C GLN A 168 11.71 13.41 5.55
N LYS A 169 11.72 13.87 6.80
CA LYS A 169 12.75 14.80 7.34
C LYS A 169 14.11 14.13 7.58
N VAL A 170 14.15 12.80 7.60
CA VAL A 170 15.36 12.01 7.84
C VAL A 170 15.99 11.58 6.53
N LYS A 171 17.31 11.71 6.42
CA LYS A 171 18.06 11.28 5.23
C LYS A 171 18.21 9.76 5.25
N CYS A 172 17.96 9.08 4.14
CA CYS A 172 18.22 7.65 3.97
C CYS A 172 19.63 7.47 3.37
N VAL A 173 20.49 6.69 4.03
CA VAL A 173 21.87 6.41 3.59
C VAL A 173 22.01 4.93 3.23
N GLY A 174 21.66 4.03 4.15
CA GLY A 174 21.55 2.60 3.86
C GLY A 174 22.86 1.82 3.89
N SER A 175 24.00 2.48 4.01
CA SER A 175 25.29 1.82 4.23
C SER A 175 25.75 2.05 5.66
N SER A 176 26.26 1.00 6.31
CA SER A 176 26.92 1.10 7.61
C SER A 176 27.99 2.19 7.61
N LYS A 177 28.13 2.93 8.72
CA LYS A 177 29.31 3.81 8.91
C LYS A 177 30.54 2.93 8.94
N THR A 178 31.34 2.94 7.89
CA THR A 178 32.68 2.36 7.95
C THR A 178 33.45 3.14 9.01
N HIS A 179 33.73 2.52 10.16
CA HIS A 179 34.78 3.01 11.03
C HIS A 179 36.07 2.91 10.23
N LYS A 180 36.50 4.01 9.61
CA LYS A 180 37.89 4.15 9.20
C LYS A 180 38.72 4.19 10.48
N SER A 181 39.05 3.04 11.05
CA SER A 181 40.29 2.91 11.80
C SER A 181 41.40 2.92 10.75
N LEU A 182 41.86 4.13 10.43
CA LEU A 182 43.14 4.33 9.77
C LEU A 182 44.22 3.82 10.72
N ALA A 183 45.00 2.85 10.23
CA ALA A 183 46.35 2.40 10.61
C ALA A 183 46.67 2.28 12.11
#